data_AF-A0A971VGB2-F1
#
_entry.id   AF-A0A971VGB2-F1
#
_cell.length_a   1.000
_cell.length_b   1.000
_cell.length_c   1.000
_cell.angle_alpha   90.00
_cell.angle_beta   90.00
_cell.angle_gamma   90.00
#
_symmetry.space_group_name_H-M   'P 1'
#
loop_
_entity.id
_entity.type
_entity.pdbx_description
1 polymer ?
#
loop_
_entity_poly.entity_id
_entity_poly.type
_entity_poly.pdbx_seq_one_letter_code
_entity_poly.pdbx_strand_id
1 'polypeptide(L)'
;MSHLKLVSPDKMLSIENRLHITNDVNQAMVEFGFIVKGKYLKWMVYGNDVFEAEMDPLFIEICASIARHGKLADDLKLQLNKKIEKYLYDLPTRRRLALAFILFNSEQFELSIAEYNEHLDLNAHELKTLIGKHIEREIYVGGSYNLEIKIRDYLAMELFKFASEFSFISGGIKKERVIELLDIYSRSSLATLGFED
;
A
#
# COMPACT_ATOMS: atom_id res chain seq x y z
N MET A 1 -10.17 14.32 4.51
CA MET A 1 -8.86 14.19 3.85
C MET A 1 -8.92 12.99 2.92
N SER A 2 -8.37 13.12 1.71
CA SER A 2 -8.71 12.34 0.52
C SER A 2 -8.35 10.85 0.62
N HIS A 3 -9.26 10.02 0.13
CA HIS A 3 -8.98 8.64 -0.25
C HIS A 3 -7.82 8.64 -1.26
N LEU A 4 -6.97 7.60 -1.23
CA LEU A 4 -6.14 7.28 -2.39
C LEU A 4 -7.08 6.84 -3.50
N LYS A 5 -7.58 7.81 -4.26
CA LYS A 5 -8.38 7.53 -5.44
C LYS A 5 -7.38 7.23 -6.55
N LEU A 6 -7.64 6.17 -7.31
CA LEU A 6 -6.76 5.79 -8.41
C LEU A 6 -7.07 6.67 -9.60
N VAL A 7 -6.05 6.99 -10.39
CA VAL A 7 -6.24 7.68 -11.67
C VAL A 7 -7.22 6.87 -12.51
N SER A 8 -8.18 7.53 -13.18
CA SER A 8 -9.23 6.85 -13.95
C SER A 8 -8.64 5.78 -14.87
N PRO A 9 -9.28 4.61 -15.05
CA PRO A 9 -8.82 3.56 -15.96
C PRO A 9 -8.36 4.11 -17.31
N ASP A 10 -9.13 4.99 -17.96
CA ASP A 10 -8.76 5.57 -19.26
C ASP A 10 -7.42 6.33 -19.28
N LYS A 11 -6.96 6.87 -18.14
CA LYS A 11 -5.65 7.54 -17.99
C LYS A 11 -4.51 6.56 -17.67
N MET A 12 -4.83 5.42 -17.05
CA MET A 12 -3.90 4.30 -16.85
C MET A 12 -3.64 3.53 -18.16
N LEU A 13 -4.60 3.57 -19.09
CA LEU A 13 -4.68 2.75 -20.29
C LEU A 13 -4.31 3.44 -21.62
N SER A 14 -3.81 4.69 -21.59
CA SER A 14 -3.48 5.38 -22.85
C SER A 14 -2.19 4.83 -23.49
N ILE A 15 -2.19 4.74 -24.83
CA ILE A 15 -1.04 4.37 -25.68
C ILE A 15 0.23 5.22 -25.37
N GLU A 16 0.06 6.36 -24.70
CA GLU A 16 1.13 7.28 -24.30
C GLU A 16 1.91 6.80 -23.05
N ASN A 17 1.42 5.78 -22.33
CA ASN A 17 2.04 5.28 -21.10
C ASN A 17 3.22 4.32 -21.31
N ARG A 18 3.41 3.78 -22.52
CA ARG A 18 4.57 2.99 -23.02
C ARG A 18 5.28 2.03 -22.05
N LEU A 19 4.64 1.57 -20.98
CA LEU A 19 4.89 0.23 -20.47
C LEU A 19 4.37 -0.70 -21.57
N HIS A 20 5.20 -1.61 -22.09
CA HIS A 20 4.77 -2.67 -23.02
C HIS A 20 3.88 -3.71 -22.31
N ILE A 21 2.91 -3.24 -21.55
CA ILE A 21 2.04 -4.01 -20.67
C ILE A 21 0.64 -3.64 -21.11
N THR A 22 -0.10 -4.64 -21.59
CA THR A 22 -1.48 -4.45 -22.03
C THR A 22 -2.34 -3.98 -20.86
N ASN A 23 -3.44 -3.32 -21.19
CA ASN A 23 -4.47 -2.86 -20.26
C ASN A 23 -4.86 -3.92 -19.22
N ASP A 24 -5.09 -5.15 -19.69
CA ASP A 24 -5.47 -6.28 -18.84
C ASP A 24 -4.36 -6.66 -17.84
N VAL A 25 -3.10 -6.53 -18.24
CA VAL A 25 -1.95 -6.85 -17.37
C VAL A 25 -1.72 -5.73 -16.35
N ASN A 26 -1.91 -4.46 -16.72
CA ASN A 26 -1.90 -3.35 -15.76
C ASN A 26 -2.99 -3.53 -14.71
N GLN A 27 -4.21 -3.83 -15.14
CA GLN A 27 -5.34 -4.07 -14.24
C GLN A 27 -5.07 -5.26 -13.31
N ALA A 28 -4.65 -6.40 -13.86
CA ALA A 28 -4.32 -7.58 -13.07
C ALA A 28 -3.21 -7.32 -12.04
N MET A 29 -2.22 -6.49 -12.38
CA MET A 29 -1.14 -6.10 -11.45
C MET A 29 -1.64 -5.19 -10.33
N VAL A 30 -2.54 -4.24 -10.63
CA VAL A 30 -3.19 -3.41 -9.62
C VAL A 30 -4.06 -4.27 -8.70
N GLU A 31 -4.92 -5.12 -9.23
CA GLU A 31 -5.75 -6.03 -8.43
C GLU A 31 -4.89 -6.94 -7.55
N PHE A 32 -3.83 -7.52 -8.12
CA PHE A 32 -2.91 -8.35 -7.37
C PHE A 32 -2.21 -7.59 -6.24
N GLY A 33 -1.84 -6.33 -6.47
CA GLY A 33 -1.26 -5.49 -5.43
C GLY A 33 -2.24 -5.23 -4.27
N PHE A 34 -3.55 -5.06 -4.54
CA PHE A 34 -4.56 -4.85 -3.50
C PHE A 34 -4.75 -6.11 -2.68
N ILE A 35 -4.71 -7.29 -3.32
CA ILE A 35 -4.69 -8.57 -2.62
C ILE A 35 -3.46 -8.67 -1.71
N VAL A 36 -2.28 -8.25 -2.18
CA VAL A 36 -1.06 -8.25 -1.37
C VAL A 36 -1.18 -7.28 -0.19
N LYS A 37 -1.69 -6.07 -0.41
CA LYS A 37 -1.97 -5.07 0.63
C LYS A 37 -2.92 -5.63 1.70
N GLY A 38 -4.03 -6.25 1.30
CA GLY A 38 -4.97 -6.88 2.23
C GLY A 38 -4.32 -8.00 3.03
N LYS A 39 -3.48 -8.83 2.39
CA LYS A 39 -2.69 -9.87 3.08
C LYS A 39 -1.70 -9.28 4.08
N TYR A 40 -1.07 -8.15 3.77
CA TYR A 40 -0.21 -7.44 4.70
C TYR A 40 -0.98 -6.94 5.92
N LEU A 41 -2.13 -6.28 5.74
CA LEU A 41 -2.93 -5.82 6.88
C LEU A 41 -3.39 -7.00 7.74
N LYS A 42 -3.82 -8.11 7.11
CA LYS A 42 -4.14 -9.35 7.83
C LYS A 42 -2.96 -9.85 8.63
N TRP A 43 -1.76 -9.85 8.04
CA TRP A 43 -0.53 -10.25 8.72
C TRP A 43 -0.20 -9.35 9.92
N MET A 44 -0.50 -8.05 9.84
CA MET A 44 -0.39 -7.14 10.99
C MET A 44 -1.32 -7.55 12.14
N VAL A 45 -2.54 -7.99 11.84
CA VAL A 45 -3.54 -8.43 12.83
C VAL A 45 -3.25 -9.83 13.38
N TYR A 46 -2.87 -10.77 12.51
CA TYR A 46 -2.59 -12.17 12.87
C TYR A 46 -1.36 -12.30 13.77
N GLY A 47 -0.35 -11.45 13.58
CA GLY A 47 0.94 -11.61 14.25
C GLY A 47 1.76 -12.72 13.62
N ASN A 48 2.63 -13.36 14.41
CA ASN A 48 3.49 -14.44 13.92
C ASN A 48 2.73 -15.76 13.74
N ASP A 49 1.54 -15.93 14.32
CA ASP A 49 0.73 -17.15 14.22
C ASP A 49 -0.76 -16.85 13.93
N VAL A 50 -1.26 -17.44 12.84
CA VAL A 50 -2.67 -17.31 12.42
C VAL A 50 -3.62 -18.03 13.38
N PHE A 51 -3.13 -19.05 14.11
CA PHE A 51 -3.91 -19.87 15.02
C PHE A 51 -4.04 -19.29 16.44
N GLU A 52 -3.29 -18.22 16.77
CA GLU A 52 -3.46 -17.53 18.04
C GLU A 52 -4.87 -16.92 18.12
N ALA A 53 -5.52 -17.05 19.29
CA ALA A 53 -6.85 -16.47 19.52
C ALA A 53 -6.78 -14.94 19.67
N GLU A 54 -5.62 -14.41 20.06
CA GLU A 54 -5.42 -13.00 20.33
C GLU A 54 -4.85 -12.27 19.10
N MET A 55 -5.07 -10.95 19.06
CA MET A 55 -4.49 -10.08 18.05
C MET A 55 -3.04 -9.75 18.42
N ASP A 56 -2.24 -9.46 17.40
CA ASP A 56 -0.86 -9.04 17.61
C ASP A 56 -0.76 -7.80 18.53
N PRO A 57 0.06 -7.85 19.61
CA PRO A 57 0.14 -6.77 20.58
C PRO A 57 0.53 -5.42 19.98
N LEU A 58 1.47 -5.42 19.01
CA LEU A 58 1.90 -4.19 18.34
C LEU A 58 0.73 -3.54 17.58
N PHE A 59 -0.14 -4.34 16.95
CA PHE A 59 -1.33 -3.80 16.30
C PHE A 59 -2.30 -3.15 17.30
N ILE A 60 -2.52 -3.77 18.46
CA ILE A 60 -3.36 -3.21 19.53
C ILE A 60 -2.78 -1.89 20.04
N GLU A 61 -1.47 -1.85 20.30
CA GLU A 61 -0.77 -0.66 20.79
C GLU A 61 -0.82 0.49 19.78
N ILE A 62 -0.67 0.20 18.48
CA ILE A 62 -0.84 1.16 17.39
C ILE A 62 -2.25 1.75 17.42
N CYS A 63 -3.29 0.90 17.47
CA CYS A 63 -4.68 1.36 17.52
C CYS A 63 -4.93 2.24 18.75
N ALA A 64 -4.42 1.83 19.91
CA ALA A 64 -4.57 2.57 21.16
C ALA A 64 -3.84 3.92 21.13
N SER A 65 -2.64 3.97 20.55
CA SER A 65 -1.85 5.20 20.39
C SER A 65 -2.59 6.21 19.52
N ILE A 66 -3.12 5.75 18.38
CA ILE A 66 -3.90 6.58 17.45
C ILE A 66 -5.21 7.05 18.10
N ALA A 67 -5.93 6.16 18.80
CA ALA A 67 -7.17 6.51 19.49
C ALA A 67 -6.97 7.58 20.57
N ARG A 68 -5.86 7.51 21.32
CA ARG A 68 -5.58 8.44 22.43
C ARG A 68 -4.95 9.76 21.99
N HIS A 69 -4.07 9.72 20.99
CA HIS A 69 -3.20 10.86 20.66
C HIS A 69 -3.35 11.36 19.23
N GLY A 70 -4.13 10.69 18.38
CA GLY A 70 -4.29 11.03 16.96
C GLY A 70 -3.02 10.84 16.13
N LYS A 71 -1.97 10.24 16.70
CA LYS A 71 -0.68 10.02 16.07
C LYS A 71 -0.03 8.75 16.57
N LEU A 72 0.91 8.23 15.79
CA LEU A 72 1.74 7.10 16.19
C LEU A 72 2.97 7.58 16.96
N ALA A 73 3.24 6.99 18.12
CA ALA A 73 4.45 7.27 18.89
C ALA A 73 5.71 6.78 18.14
N ASP A 74 6.85 7.43 18.35
CA ASP A 74 8.09 7.17 17.60
C ASP A 74 8.63 5.74 17.83
N ASP A 75 8.47 5.22 19.04
CA ASP A 75 8.84 3.85 19.39
C ASP A 75 7.96 2.83 18.64
N LEU A 76 6.65 3.05 18.58
CA LEU A 76 5.72 2.21 17.82
C LEU A 76 5.97 2.30 16.32
N LYS A 77 6.34 3.49 15.82
CA LYS A 77 6.75 3.69 14.42
C LYS A 77 8.01 2.86 14.08
N LEU A 78 8.99 2.83 14.97
CA LEU A 78 10.19 2.01 14.80
C LEU A 78 9.86 0.51 14.79
N GLN A 79 9.01 0.06 15.71
CA GLN A 79 8.57 -1.33 15.77
C GLN A 79 7.78 -1.73 14.52
N LEU A 80 6.87 -0.87 14.06
CA LEU A 80 6.14 -1.04 12.82
C LEU A 80 7.07 -1.19 11.62
N ASN A 81 8.04 -0.29 11.47
CA ASN A 81 8.99 -0.33 10.35
C ASN A 81 9.78 -1.64 10.32
N LYS A 82 10.29 -2.11 11.47
CA LYS A 82 10.99 -3.41 11.57
C LYS A 82 10.08 -4.58 11.15
N LYS A 83 8.81 -4.53 11.55
CA LYS A 83 7.83 -5.55 11.22
C LYS A 83 7.52 -5.53 9.70
N ILE A 84 7.38 -4.35 9.10
CA ILE A 84 7.20 -4.21 7.64
C ILE A 84 8.43 -4.71 6.88
N GLU A 85 9.64 -4.39 7.34
CA GLU A 85 10.89 -4.85 6.73
C GLU A 85 10.97 -6.38 6.71
N LYS A 86 10.59 -7.04 7.81
CA LYS A 86 10.46 -8.51 7.85
C LYS A 86 9.44 -9.01 6.82
N TYR A 87 8.26 -8.40 6.75
CA TYR A 87 7.24 -8.77 5.77
C TYR A 87 7.76 -8.65 4.34
N LEU A 88 8.46 -7.56 4.01
CA LEU A 88 9.02 -7.30 2.69
C LEU A 88 10.14 -8.28 2.32
N TYR A 89 10.97 -8.67 3.29
CA TYR A 89 12.01 -9.67 3.11
C TYR A 89 11.43 -11.04 2.70
N ASP A 90 10.37 -11.46 3.39
CA ASP A 90 9.68 -12.73 3.15
C ASP A 90 8.78 -12.71 1.90
N LEU A 91 8.57 -11.52 1.30
CA LEU A 91 7.66 -11.34 0.18
C LEU A 91 8.31 -11.67 -1.17
N PRO A 92 7.74 -12.58 -1.98
CA PRO A 92 8.24 -12.85 -3.33
C PRO A 92 8.29 -11.58 -4.20
N THR A 93 9.30 -11.49 -5.07
CA THR A 93 9.51 -10.32 -5.97
C THR A 93 8.25 -9.89 -6.71
N ARG A 94 7.49 -10.82 -7.30
CA ARG A 94 6.21 -10.52 -7.99
C ARG A 94 5.20 -9.72 -7.14
N ARG A 95 5.17 -9.96 -5.83
CA ARG A 95 4.24 -9.26 -4.92
C ARG A 95 4.78 -7.87 -4.54
N ARG A 96 6.11 -7.73 -4.40
CA ARG A 96 6.76 -6.42 -4.26
C ARG A 96 6.53 -5.54 -5.49
N LEU A 97 6.61 -6.13 -6.68
CA LEU A 97 6.30 -5.46 -7.94
C LEU A 97 4.86 -4.97 -8.00
N ALA A 98 3.89 -5.79 -7.56
CA ALA A 98 2.50 -5.39 -7.52
C ALA A 98 2.25 -4.21 -6.56
N LEU A 99 2.89 -4.22 -5.38
CA LEU A 99 2.82 -3.09 -4.43
C LEU A 99 3.44 -1.82 -5.02
N ALA A 100 4.60 -1.95 -5.67
CA ALA A 100 5.24 -0.85 -6.38
C ALA A 100 4.29 -0.28 -7.44
N PHE A 101 3.70 -1.15 -8.26
CA PHE A 101 2.79 -0.75 -9.32
C PHE A 101 1.60 0.05 -8.78
N ILE A 102 0.98 -0.39 -7.69
CA ILE A 102 -0.09 0.38 -7.02
C ILE A 102 0.41 1.74 -6.54
N LEU A 103 1.54 1.77 -5.83
CA LEU A 103 2.11 3.01 -5.31
C LEU A 103 2.30 4.02 -6.44
N PHE A 104 2.93 3.60 -7.54
CA PHE A 104 3.25 4.46 -8.68
C PHE A 104 2.02 4.92 -9.46
N ASN A 105 0.87 4.26 -9.27
CA ASN A 105 -0.41 4.62 -9.86
C ASN A 105 -1.35 5.34 -8.88
N SER A 106 -0.86 5.71 -7.69
CA SER A 106 -1.66 6.35 -6.66
C SER A 106 -1.67 7.89 -6.79
N GLU A 107 -2.80 8.54 -6.51
CA GLU A 107 -2.90 10.02 -6.55
C GLU A 107 -1.86 10.72 -5.65
N GLN A 108 -1.55 10.15 -4.49
CA GLN A 108 -0.52 10.70 -3.59
C GLN A 108 0.87 10.64 -4.22
N PHE A 109 1.14 9.61 -5.02
CA PHE A 109 2.40 9.51 -5.74
C PHE A 109 2.47 10.54 -6.87
N GLU A 110 1.39 10.73 -7.64
CA GLU A 110 1.31 11.79 -8.66
C GLU A 110 1.58 13.18 -8.07
N LEU A 111 1.01 13.47 -6.89
CA LEU A 111 1.26 14.73 -6.16
C LEU A 111 2.73 14.87 -5.73
N SER A 112 3.31 13.83 -5.11
CA SER A 112 4.71 13.85 -4.67
C SER A 112 5.72 13.94 -5.84
N ILE A 113 5.34 13.43 -7.00
CA ILE A 113 6.10 13.50 -8.24
C ILE A 113 6.04 14.91 -8.83
N ALA A 114 4.88 15.57 -8.76
CA ALA A 114 4.75 16.97 -9.19
C ALA A 114 5.65 17.89 -8.34
N GLU A 115 5.69 17.69 -7.02
CA GLU A 115 6.59 18.39 -6.11
C GLU A 115 8.07 18.09 -6.41
N TYR A 116 8.42 16.82 -6.68
CA TYR A 116 9.79 16.45 -7.08
C TYR A 116 10.21 17.05 -8.43
N ASN A 117 9.24 17.25 -9.32
CA ASN A 117 9.45 17.82 -10.64
C ASN A 117 9.62 19.35 -10.63
N GLU A 118 9.20 20.05 -9.56
CA GLU A 118 9.49 21.49 -9.40
C GLU A 118 11.00 21.80 -9.45
N HIS A 119 11.85 20.80 -9.18
CA HIS A 119 13.31 20.93 -9.21
C HIS A 119 13.97 20.41 -10.49
N LEU A 120 13.23 19.71 -11.35
CA LEU A 120 13.75 19.06 -12.56
C LEU A 120 13.14 19.61 -13.86
N ASP A 121 12.02 20.34 -13.75
CA ASP A 121 11.32 20.99 -14.86
C ASP A 121 11.00 20.05 -16.03
N LEU A 122 10.77 18.76 -15.72
CA LEU A 122 10.45 17.75 -16.73
C LEU A 122 9.01 17.96 -17.20
N ASN A 123 8.77 17.77 -18.49
CA ASN A 123 7.40 17.73 -18.96
C ASN A 123 6.70 16.43 -18.48
N ALA A 124 5.36 16.42 -18.50
CA ALA A 124 4.57 15.29 -18.02
C ALA A 124 4.95 13.94 -18.68
N HIS A 125 5.45 13.98 -19.92
CA HIS A 125 5.88 12.79 -20.65
C HIS A 125 7.22 12.23 -20.15
N GLU A 126 8.19 13.10 -19.87
CA GLU A 126 9.51 12.74 -19.34
C GLU A 126 9.40 12.15 -17.93
N LEU A 127 8.54 12.75 -17.10
CA LEU A 127 8.26 12.31 -15.73
C LEU A 127 7.66 10.90 -15.72
N LYS A 128 6.70 10.64 -16.60
CA LYS A 128 6.06 9.32 -16.77
C LYS A 128 7.04 8.27 -17.27
N THR A 129 7.92 8.64 -18.19
CA THR A 129 8.99 7.77 -18.70
C THR A 129 9.99 7.40 -17.61
N LEU A 130 10.34 8.35 -16.74
CA LEU A 130 11.22 8.11 -15.59
C LEU A 130 10.57 7.10 -14.62
N ILE A 131 9.29 7.28 -14.30
CA ILE A 131 8.52 6.36 -13.44
C ILE A 131 8.46 4.95 -14.06
N GLY A 132 8.11 4.85 -15.33
CA GLY A 132 8.08 3.57 -16.06
C GLY A 132 9.43 2.85 -16.00
N LYS A 133 10.53 3.58 -16.20
CA LYS A 133 11.90 3.04 -16.06
C LYS A 133 12.22 2.59 -14.63
N HIS A 134 11.72 3.27 -13.60
CA HIS A 134 11.88 2.81 -12.21
C HIS A 134 11.12 1.52 -11.95
N ILE A 135 9.89 1.39 -12.44
CA ILE A 135 9.11 0.16 -12.33
C ILE A 135 9.76 -0.98 -13.11
N GLU A 136 10.15 -0.75 -14.36
CA GLU A 136 10.81 -1.76 -15.19
C GLU A 136 12.14 -2.21 -14.62
N ARG A 137 12.98 -1.28 -14.12
CA ARG A 137 14.22 -1.63 -13.44
C ARG A 137 13.96 -2.57 -12.28
N GLU A 138 12.87 -2.41 -11.55
CA GLU A 138 12.53 -3.29 -10.43
C GLU A 138 12.01 -4.66 -10.89
N ILE A 139 11.29 -4.68 -12.02
CA ILE A 139 10.83 -5.92 -12.66
C ILE A 139 12.04 -6.77 -13.11
N TYR A 140 13.07 -6.13 -13.68
CA TYR A 140 14.17 -6.81 -14.38
C TYR A 140 15.51 -6.85 -13.63
N VAL A 141 15.75 -5.93 -12.70
CA VAL A 141 17.00 -5.76 -11.94
C VAL A 141 16.60 -5.64 -10.46
N GLY A 142 16.46 -6.79 -9.80
CA GLY A 142 15.84 -6.86 -8.47
C GLY A 142 16.39 -5.84 -7.47
N GLY A 143 15.52 -4.95 -7.00
CA GLY A 143 15.64 -4.21 -5.75
C GLY A 143 16.50 -2.95 -5.81
N SER A 144 15.87 -1.80 -6.04
CA SER A 144 16.40 -0.52 -5.55
C SER A 144 15.99 -0.34 -4.09
N TYR A 145 16.98 -0.07 -3.24
CA TYR A 145 16.80 0.34 -1.84
C TYR A 145 15.77 1.48 -1.68
N ASN A 146 15.70 2.39 -2.67
CA ASN A 146 14.73 3.49 -2.66
C ASN A 146 13.29 3.02 -2.88
N LEU A 147 13.05 1.96 -3.66
CA LEU A 147 11.69 1.43 -3.81
C LEU A 147 11.23 0.72 -2.55
N GLU A 148 12.10 -0.06 -1.90
CA GLU A 148 11.75 -0.75 -0.65
C GLU A 148 11.32 0.23 0.44
N ILE A 149 12.02 1.36 0.56
CA ILE A 149 11.63 2.46 1.44
C ILE A 149 10.23 2.97 1.09
N LYS A 150 9.96 3.22 -0.20
CA LYS A 150 8.66 3.73 -0.63
C LYS A 150 7.51 2.73 -0.40
N ILE A 151 7.74 1.44 -0.65
CA ILE A 151 6.75 0.40 -0.36
C ILE A 151 6.54 0.31 1.16
N ARG A 152 7.61 0.37 1.97
CA ARG A 152 7.50 0.37 3.43
C ARG A 152 6.63 1.53 3.92
N ASP A 153 6.91 2.74 3.44
CA ASP A 153 6.20 3.94 3.85
C ASP A 153 4.72 3.89 3.41
N TYR A 154 4.46 3.33 2.21
CA TYR A 154 3.10 3.03 1.74
C TYR A 154 2.35 2.06 2.67
N LEU A 155 2.97 0.94 3.04
CA LEU A 155 2.37 -0.05 3.94
C LEU A 155 2.13 0.49 5.35
N ALA A 156 3.05 1.33 5.85
CA ALA A 156 2.89 2.01 7.14
C ALA A 156 1.70 2.99 7.13
N MET A 157 1.57 3.78 6.06
CA MET A 157 0.44 4.68 5.87
C MET A 157 -0.89 3.93 5.78
N GLU A 158 -0.95 2.83 5.03
CA GLU A 158 -2.19 2.04 4.92
C GLU A 158 -2.62 1.43 6.25
N LEU A 159 -1.66 0.97 7.06
CA LEU A 159 -1.96 0.52 8.42
C LEU A 159 -2.48 1.67 9.28
N PHE A 160 -1.84 2.85 9.21
CA PHE A 160 -2.28 4.03 9.96
C PHE A 160 -3.72 4.43 9.61
N LYS A 161 -4.07 4.43 8.31
CA LYS A 161 -5.44 4.71 7.86
C LYS A 161 -6.43 3.71 8.44
N PHE A 162 -6.14 2.41 8.29
CA PHE A 162 -6.99 1.35 8.83
C PHE A 162 -7.17 1.47 10.35
N ALA A 163 -6.08 1.64 11.10
CA ALA A 163 -6.11 1.78 12.55
C ALA A 163 -6.79 3.09 13.00
N SER A 164 -6.76 4.15 12.20
CA SER A 164 -7.48 5.40 12.48
C SER A 164 -8.99 5.23 12.26
N GLU A 165 -9.39 4.64 11.12
CA GLU A 165 -10.79 4.39 10.76
C GLU A 165 -11.46 3.42 11.75
N PHE A 166 -10.72 2.42 12.21
CA PHE A 166 -11.19 1.41 13.16
C PHE A 166 -10.54 1.55 14.54
N SER A 167 -10.25 2.77 14.97
CA SER A 167 -9.57 3.07 16.25
C SER A 167 -10.27 2.48 17.48
N PHE A 168 -11.57 2.22 17.41
CA PHE A 168 -12.35 1.54 18.46
C PHE A 168 -11.91 0.08 18.73
N ILE A 169 -11.12 -0.53 17.84
CA ILE A 169 -10.54 -1.89 18.04
C ILE A 169 -9.74 -1.97 19.35
N SER A 170 -9.10 -0.88 19.78
CA SER A 170 -8.36 -0.84 21.04
C SER A 170 -9.24 -1.01 22.29
N GLY A 171 -10.57 -0.95 22.15
CA GLY A 171 -11.54 -1.17 23.21
C GLY A 171 -11.85 -2.64 23.53
N GLY A 172 -11.20 -3.60 22.85
CA GLY A 172 -11.36 -5.03 23.11
C GLY A 172 -12.35 -5.72 22.17
N ILE A 173 -11.99 -5.81 20.89
CA ILE A 173 -12.75 -6.55 19.87
C ILE A 173 -12.07 -7.91 19.60
N LYS A 174 -12.88 -8.92 19.29
CA LYS A 174 -12.39 -10.24 18.90
C LYS A 174 -11.64 -10.20 17.56
N LYS A 175 -10.55 -10.96 17.46
CA LYS A 175 -9.69 -11.08 16.27
C LYS A 175 -10.48 -11.33 14.99
N GLU A 176 -11.45 -12.24 15.04
CA GLU A 176 -12.29 -12.63 13.89
C GLU A 176 -13.05 -11.42 13.34
N ARG A 177 -13.58 -10.58 14.24
CA ARG A 177 -14.34 -9.40 13.85
C ARG A 177 -13.45 -8.34 13.19
N VAL A 178 -12.20 -8.20 13.64
CA VAL A 178 -11.23 -7.31 12.98
C VAL A 178 -10.88 -7.82 11.58
N ILE A 179 -10.73 -9.13 11.41
CA ILE A 179 -10.47 -9.75 10.10
C ILE A 179 -11.65 -9.52 9.14
N GLU A 180 -12.89 -9.65 9.61
CA GLU A 180 -14.09 -9.33 8.81
C GLU A 180 -14.10 -7.87 8.35
N LEU A 181 -13.81 -6.92 9.26
CA LEU A 181 -13.73 -5.49 8.92
C LEU A 181 -12.63 -5.22 7.89
N LEU A 182 -11.50 -5.91 8.01
CA LEU A 182 -10.38 -5.81 7.07
C LEU A 182 -10.73 -6.39 5.69
N ASP A 183 -11.49 -7.48 5.65
CA ASP A 183 -12.01 -8.03 4.40
C ASP A 183 -12.98 -7.06 3.72
N ILE A 184 -13.84 -6.38 4.48
CA ILE A 184 -14.71 -5.33 3.95
C ILE A 184 -13.88 -4.16 3.44
N TYR A 185 -12.90 -3.66 4.21
CA TYR A 185 -12.00 -2.57 3.83
C TYR A 185 -11.17 -2.89 2.57
N SER A 186 -10.76 -4.15 2.42
CA SER A 186 -10.02 -4.60 1.24
C SER A 186 -10.92 -4.72 0.01
N ARG A 187 -12.18 -5.16 0.18
CA ARG A 187 -13.17 -5.25 -0.91
C ARG A 187 -13.69 -3.87 -1.32
N SER A 188 -13.87 -2.94 -0.39
CA SER A 188 -14.25 -1.56 -0.71
C SER A 188 -13.13 -0.84 -1.48
N SER A 189 -11.86 -1.12 -1.16
CA SER A 189 -10.71 -0.66 -1.95
C SER A 189 -10.74 -1.18 -3.39
N LEU A 190 -11.28 -2.39 -3.63
CA LEU A 190 -11.47 -2.95 -4.96
C LEU A 190 -12.72 -2.39 -5.65
N ALA A 191 -13.82 -2.17 -4.93
CA ALA A 191 -15.05 -1.62 -5.51
C ALA A 191 -14.94 -0.13 -5.89
N THR A 192 -14.13 0.65 -5.16
CA THR A 192 -13.85 2.07 -5.47
C THR A 192 -13.05 2.28 -6.76
N LEU A 193 -12.58 1.21 -7.39
CA LEU A 193 -12.00 1.22 -8.73
C LEU A 193 -13.05 1.32 -9.85
N GLY A 194 -14.35 1.27 -9.53
CA GLY A 194 -15.40 1.36 -10.53
C GLY A 194 -15.55 0.09 -11.36
N PHE A 195 -15.22 -1.07 -10.79
CA PHE A 195 -15.48 -2.38 -11.38
C PHE A 195 -16.92 -2.80 -11.07
N GLU A 196 -17.90 -2.14 -11.70
CA GLU A 196 -19.20 -2.75 -11.92
C GLU A 196 -19.14 -3.46 -13.28
N ASP A 197 -19.67 -4.69 -13.31
CA ASP A 197 -19.64 -5.65 -14.43
C ASP A 197 -19.98 -5.06 -15.81
#